data_AF-F3CJF5-F1
#
_entry.id   AF-F3CJF5-F1
#
_cell.length_a   1.000
_cell.length_b   1.000
_cell.length_c   1.000
_cell.angle_alpha   90.00
_cell.angle_beta   90.00
_cell.angle_gamma   90.00
#
_symmetry.space_group_name_H-M   'P 1'
#
loop_
_entity.id
_entity.type
_entity.pdbx_description
1 polymer ?
#
loop_
_entity_poly.entity_id
_entity_poly.type
_entity_poly.pdbx_seq_one_letter_code
_entity_poly.pdbx_strand_id
1 'polypeptide(L)' 'ATPTLVIKDKHSGRSITLQGAPDGNVLLSAIDWLA' A
#
# COMPACT_ATOMS: atom_id res chain seq x y z
N ALA A 1 -10.58 -14.91 -7.91
CA ALA A 1 -10.52 -13.48 -7.54
C ALA A 1 -9.16 -13.22 -6.90
N THR A 2 -8.49 -12.12 -7.25
CA THR A 2 -7.16 -11.78 -6.70
C THR A 2 -7.33 -10.80 -5.54
N PRO A 3 -6.65 -10.98 -4.39
CA PRO A 3 -6.72 -10.01 -3.31
C PRO A 3 -6.19 -8.65 -3.79
N THR A 4 -6.76 -7.58 -3.26
CA THR A 4 -6.33 -6.21 -3.51
C THR A 4 -6.20 -5.52 -2.17
N LEU A 5 -5.04 -4.92 -1.93
CA LEU A 5 -4.76 -4.17 -0.72
C LEU A 5 -4.77 -2.68 -1.05
N VAL A 6 -5.42 -1.89 -0.21
CA VAL A 6 -5.41 -0.43 -0.31
C VAL A 6 -4.74 0.12 0.95
N ILE A 7 -3.63 0.83 0.76
CA ILE A 7 -2.91 1.51 1.85
C ILE A 7 -3.29 2.99 1.76
N LYS A 8 -3.73 3.55 2.89
CA LYS A 8 -4.13 4.95 2.98
C LYS A 8 -3.35 5.64 4.10
N ASP A 9 -2.62 6.68 3.75
CA ASP A 9 -2.04 7.58 4.74
C ASP A 9 -3.15 8.47 5.33
N LYS A 10 -3.25 8.48 6.66
CA LYS A 10 -4.27 9.22 7.39
C LYS A 10 -3.93 10.70 7.49
N HIS A 11 -2.65 11.07 7.44
CA HIS A 11 -2.23 12.45 7.63
C HIS A 11 -2.44 13.29 6.37
N SER A 12 -1.92 12.82 5.23
CA SER A 12 -2.01 13.48 3.92
C SER A 12 -3.28 13.11 3.14
N GLY A 13 -3.96 12.01 3.51
CA GLY A 13 -5.08 11.47 2.77
C GLY A 13 -4.70 10.74 1.48
N ARG A 14 -3.40 10.60 1.19
CA ARG A 14 -2.89 9.85 0.02
C ARG A 14 -3.17 8.37 0.16
N SER A 15 -3.32 7.68 -0.97
CA SER A 15 -3.54 6.25 -1.00
C SER A 15 -2.87 5.58 -2.18
N ILE A 16 -2.46 4.34 -1.99
CA ILE A 16 -1.90 3.47 -3.02
C ILE A 16 -2.60 2.10 -2.98
N THR A 17 -2.85 1.54 -4.16
CA THR A 17 -3.48 0.23 -4.32
C THR A 17 -2.43 -0.77 -4.79
N LEU A 18 -2.30 -1.86 -4.06
CA LEU A 18 -1.43 -2.99 -4.38
C LEU A 18 -2.29 -4.17 -4.81
N GLN A 19 -2.05 -4.67 -6.03
CA GLN A 19 -2.74 -5.85 -6.53
C GLN A 19 -1.99 -7.12 -6.11
N GLY A 20 -2.73 -8.17 -5.79
CA GLY A 20 -2.15 -9.44 -5.36
C GLY A 20 -1.93 -9.51 -3.85
N ALA A 21 -1.07 -10.44 -3.44
CA ALA A 21 -0.63 -10.60 -2.07
C ALA A 21 0.78 -9.98 -1.95
N PRO A 22 0.90 -8.67 -1.74
CA PRO A 22 2.21 -8.03 -1.58
C PRO A 22 2.94 -8.62 -0.38
N ASP A 23 4.22 -8.91 -0.55
CA ASP A 23 5.11 -9.31 0.54
C ASP A 23 5.48 -8.11 1.43
N GLY A 24 6.11 -8.40 2.57
CA GLY A 24 6.46 -7.38 3.56
C GLY A 24 7.36 -6.27 3.02
N ASN A 25 8.21 -6.55 2.02
CA ASN A 25 9.11 -5.54 1.46
C ASN A 25 8.34 -4.56 0.56
N VAL A 26 7.37 -5.06 -0.20
CA VAL A 26 6.46 -4.23 -1.00
C VAL A 26 5.59 -3.34 -0.10
N LEU A 27 5.12 -3.86 1.03
CA LEU A 27 4.38 -3.07 2.02
C LEU A 27 5.23 -1.92 2.60
N LEU A 28 6.47 -2.21 2.98
CA LEU A 28 7.38 -1.21 3.53
C LEU A 28 7.71 -0.13 2.49
N SER A 29 7.95 -0.53 1.24
CA SER A 29 8.20 0.40 0.13
C SER A 29 6.97 1.27 -0.19
N ALA A 30 5.77 0.72 -0.07
CA ALA A 30 4.53 1.47 -0.29
C ALA A 30 4.27 2.50 0.83
N ILE A 31 4.70 2.21 2.06
CA ILE A 31 4.64 3.17 3.18
C ILE A 31 5.70 4.26 2.99
N ASP A 32 6.92 3.91 2.60
CA ASP A 32 7.99 4.86 2.31
C ASP A 32 7.62 5.84 1.18
N TRP A 33 7.00 5.34 0.11
CA TRP A 33 6.48 6.18 -0.97
C TRP A 33 5.38 7.17 -0.51
N LEU A 34 4.62 6.80 0.53
CA LEU A 34 3.54 7.63 1.08
C LEU A 34 4.02 8.71 2.06
N ALA A 35 5.24 8.58 2.60
CA ALA A 35 5.85 9.55 3.51
C ALA A 35 6.08 10.92 2.83
#